data_AF-T0ZYV8-F1
#
_entry.id   AF-T0ZYV8-F1
#
_cell.length_a   1.000
_cell.length_b   1.000
_cell.length_c   1.000
_cell.angle_alpha   90.00
_cell.angle_beta   90.00
_cell.angle_gamma   90.00
#
_symmetry.space_group_name_H-M   'P 1'
#
loop_
_entity.id
_entity.type
_entity.pdbx_description
1 polymer ?
#
loop_
_entity_poly.entity_id
_entity_poly.type
_entity_poly.pdbx_seq_one_letter_code
_entity_poly.pdbx_strand_id
1 'polypeptide(L)'
;DLGAWLGNDLQRSALEAAKKVGRSVRLTEDPELWRDWRRMLTSDHFYYMYVGGNPADRRVHQHFSNYPSPFDAYANYMNALTDLRQRALTASGHRVSPTTE
;
A
#
# COMPACT_ATOMS: atom_id res chain seq x y z
N ASP A 1 7.55 12.22 15.94
CA ASP A 1 6.18 11.68 15.90
C ASP A 1 5.95 11.01 14.55
N LEU A 2 5.22 9.89 14.50
CA LEU A 2 4.86 9.14 13.29
C LEU A 2 3.39 9.35 12.88
N GLY A 3 2.64 10.22 13.58
CA GLY A 3 1.21 10.43 13.38
C GLY A 3 0.79 10.77 11.95
N ALA A 4 1.63 11.48 11.19
CA ALA A 4 1.35 11.82 9.79
C ALA A 4 1.35 10.60 8.85
N TRP A 5 2.00 9.49 9.23
CA TRP A 5 2.16 8.29 8.38
C TRP A 5 1.58 7.02 8.99
N LEU A 6 1.38 6.93 10.31
CA LEU A 6 0.84 5.75 11.00
C LEU A 6 -0.16 6.11 12.11
N GLY A 7 -0.72 7.32 12.06
CA GLY A 7 -1.64 7.85 13.06
C GLY A 7 -3.03 7.21 13.02
N ASN A 8 -3.45 6.61 11.91
CA ASN A 8 -4.79 6.03 11.77
C ASN A 8 -4.80 4.57 11.28
N ASP A 9 -5.97 3.94 11.31
CA ASP A 9 -6.13 2.52 10.97
C ASP A 9 -5.91 2.21 9.49
N LEU A 10 -6.24 3.12 8.57
CA LEU A 10 -5.96 2.92 7.14
C LEU A 10 -4.45 2.83 6.89
N GLN A 11 -3.72 3.77 7.46
CA GLN A 11 -2.26 3.83 7.36
C GLN A 11 -1.59 2.58 7.95
N ARG A 12 -2.00 2.17 9.15
CA ARG A 12 -1.50 0.94 9.79
C ARG A 12 -1.86 -0.31 9.01
N SER A 13 -3.10 -0.40 8.52
CA SER A 13 -3.57 -1.51 7.68
C SER A 13 -2.75 -1.62 6.39
N ALA A 14 -2.53 -0.51 5.69
CA ALA A 14 -1.73 -0.46 4.47
C ALA A 14 -0.29 -0.93 4.72
N LEU A 15 0.37 -0.44 5.79
CA LEU A 15 1.73 -0.86 6.12
C LEU A 15 1.80 -2.35 6.46
N GLU A 16 0.85 -2.87 7.25
CA GLU A 16 0.82 -4.28 7.59
C GLU A 16 0.55 -5.17 6.37
N ALA A 17 -0.33 -4.73 5.46
CA ALA A 17 -0.52 -5.41 4.18
C ALA A 17 0.78 -5.43 3.36
N ALA A 18 1.50 -4.30 3.28
CA ALA A 18 2.75 -4.20 2.54
C ALA A 18 3.83 -5.12 3.11
N LYS A 19 3.95 -5.20 4.44
CA LYS A 19 4.85 -6.16 5.11
C LYS A 19 4.50 -7.61 4.78
N LYS A 20 3.20 -7.95 4.73
CA LYS A 20 2.74 -9.30 4.37
C LYS A 20 3.13 -9.66 2.94
N VAL A 21 2.88 -8.76 1.98
CA VAL A 21 3.27 -8.97 0.57
C VAL A 21 4.79 -9.05 0.40
N GLY A 22 5.56 -8.26 1.16
CA GLY A 22 7.02 -8.31 1.14
C GLY A 22 7.59 -9.69 1.44
N ARG A 23 6.93 -10.48 2.31
CA ARG A 23 7.32 -11.87 2.56
C ARG A 23 7.15 -12.74 1.31
N SER A 24 6.03 -12.61 0.60
CA SER A 24 5.78 -13.34 -0.65
C SER A 24 6.75 -12.91 -1.75
N VAL A 25 6.99 -11.61 -1.91
CA VAL A 25 7.95 -11.07 -2.89
C VAL A 25 9.36 -11.61 -2.63
N ARG A 26 9.80 -11.64 -1.36
CA ARG A 26 11.14 -12.13 -1.01
C ARG A 26 11.39 -13.59 -1.41
N LEU A 27 10.35 -14.43 -1.42
CA LEU A 27 10.46 -15.85 -1.81
C LEU A 27 10.65 -16.05 -3.32
N THR A 28 10.33 -15.03 -4.14
CA THR A 28 10.48 -15.13 -5.60
C THR A 28 11.93 -15.01 -6.07
N GLU A 29 12.81 -14.44 -5.24
CA GLU A 29 14.17 -14.02 -5.62
C GLU A 29 14.24 -13.10 -6.86
N ASP A 30 13.10 -12.52 -7.26
CA ASP A 30 12.99 -11.64 -8.41
C ASP A 30 13.38 -10.19 -8.02
N PRO A 31 14.46 -9.63 -8.59
CA PRO A 31 14.93 -8.29 -8.25
C PRO A 31 13.95 -7.19 -8.69
N GLU A 32 13.13 -7.42 -9.72
CA GLU A 32 12.13 -6.45 -10.16
C GLU A 32 10.95 -6.38 -9.19
N LEU A 33 10.44 -7.53 -8.75
CA LEU A 33 9.38 -7.57 -7.74
C LEU A 33 9.85 -6.99 -6.40
N TRP A 34 11.11 -7.23 -6.03
CA TRP A 34 11.71 -6.61 -4.85
C TRP A 34 11.76 -5.08 -4.97
N ARG A 35 12.17 -4.56 -6.13
CA ARG A 35 12.19 -3.12 -6.42
C ARG A 35 10.79 -2.52 -6.34
N ASP A 36 9.79 -3.18 -6.93
CA ASP A 36 8.40 -2.73 -6.91
C ASP A 36 7.85 -2.72 -5.48
N TRP A 37 8.10 -3.75 -4.68
CA TRP A 37 7.74 -3.77 -3.26
C TRP A 37 8.36 -2.61 -2.47
N ARG A 38 9.64 -2.30 -2.70
CA ARG A 38 10.29 -1.17 -2.03
C ARG A 38 9.63 0.17 -2.37
N ARG A 39 9.12 0.35 -3.59
CA ARG A 39 8.37 1.56 -3.98
C ARG A 39 7.07 1.68 -3.20
N MET A 40 6.40 0.55 -2.91
CA MET A 40 5.18 0.54 -2.08
C MET A 40 5.43 1.02 -0.64
N LEU A 41 6.68 1.08 -0.16
CA LEU A 41 7.03 1.59 1.17
C LEU A 41 7.33 3.10 1.19
N THR A 42 7.21 3.79 0.05
CA THR A 42 7.41 5.25 -0.01
C THR A 42 6.42 5.95 0.91
N SER A 43 6.92 6.89 1.72
CA SER A 43 6.16 7.56 2.77
C SER A 43 4.90 8.27 2.27
N ASP A 44 4.94 8.82 1.06
CA ASP A 44 3.83 9.54 0.44
C ASP A 44 2.55 8.71 0.36
N HIS A 45 2.66 7.39 0.12
CA HIS A 45 1.50 6.51 0.12
C HIS A 45 0.72 6.59 1.43
N PHE A 46 1.41 6.50 2.56
CA PHE A 46 0.77 6.57 3.88
C PHE A 46 0.38 8.01 4.23
N TYR A 47 1.16 8.99 3.81
CA TYR A 47 0.86 10.41 4.01
C TYR A 47 -0.48 10.80 3.36
N TYR A 48 -0.77 10.30 2.16
CA TYR A 48 -2.03 10.56 1.46
C TYR A 48 -3.24 9.89 2.10
N MET A 49 -3.05 8.90 2.98
CA MET A 49 -4.11 8.20 3.72
C MET A 49 -4.45 8.84 5.07
N TYR A 50 -4.05 10.09 5.30
CA TYR A 50 -4.30 10.78 6.56
C TYR A 50 -5.76 11.25 6.68
N VAL A 51 -6.47 10.77 7.70
CA VAL A 51 -7.86 11.13 8.02
C VAL A 51 -7.96 11.99 9.29
N GLY A 52 -6.84 12.52 9.81
CA GLY A 52 -6.78 13.03 11.18
C GLY A 52 -7.76 14.16 11.51
N GLY A 53 -8.02 14.36 12.81
CA GLY A 53 -9.15 15.15 13.30
C GLY A 53 -9.08 16.65 12.98
N ASN A 54 -7.87 17.21 12.83
CA ASN A 54 -7.66 18.63 12.55
C ASN A 54 -7.87 18.95 11.05
N PRO A 55 -8.84 19.80 10.69
CA PRO A 55 -9.08 20.18 9.29
C PRO A 55 -7.89 20.89 8.63
N ALA A 56 -7.09 21.65 9.37
CA ALA A 56 -5.91 22.33 8.81
C ALA A 56 -4.87 21.31 8.35
N ASP A 57 -4.58 20.32 9.19
CA ASP A 57 -3.65 19.23 8.87
C ASP A 57 -4.16 18.42 7.67
N ARG A 58 -5.45 18.08 7.65
CA ARG A 58 -6.06 17.39 6.49
C ARG A 58 -5.88 18.15 5.19
N ARG A 59 -6.05 19.48 5.18
CA ARG A 59 -5.84 20.28 3.95
C ARG A 59 -4.39 20.25 3.47
N VAL A 60 -3.41 20.25 4.38
CA VAL A 60 -1.99 20.13 4.00
C VAL A 60 -1.72 18.77 3.37
N HIS A 61 -2.25 17.69 3.96
CA HIS A 61 -2.14 16.35 3.39
C HIS A 61 -2.83 16.22 2.02
N GLN A 62 -4.01 16.83 1.86
CA GLN A 62 -4.75 16.83 0.61
C GLN A 62 -4.08 17.68 -0.48
N HIS A 63 -3.44 18.81 -0.12
CA HIS A 63 -2.80 19.71 -1.07
C HIS A 63 -1.69 19.04 -1.88
N PHE A 64 -0.91 18.16 -1.26
CA PHE A 64 0.16 17.41 -1.93
C PHE A 64 -0.31 16.06 -2.50
N SER A 65 -1.56 15.67 -2.26
CA SER A 65 -2.13 14.41 -2.73
C SER A 65 -2.75 14.58 -4.11
N ASN A 66 -2.48 13.63 -5.01
CA ASN A 66 -3.19 13.52 -6.29
C ASN A 66 -4.54 12.80 -6.16
N TYR A 67 -4.92 12.37 -4.95
CA TYR A 67 -6.16 11.63 -4.70
C TYR A 67 -7.27 12.56 -4.19
N PRO A 68 -8.53 12.35 -4.63
CA PRO A 68 -9.67 13.15 -4.17
C PRO A 68 -9.91 13.03 -2.66
N SER A 69 -9.66 11.85 -2.10
CA SER A 69 -9.79 11.57 -0.66
C SER A 69 -8.72 10.59 -0.16
N PRO A 70 -8.45 10.55 1.18
CA PRO A 70 -7.57 9.54 1.76
C PRO A 70 -8.08 8.10 1.58
N PHE A 71 -9.39 7.93 1.38
CA PHE A 71 -9.98 6.63 1.08
C PHE A 71 -9.65 6.18 -0.36
N ASP A 72 -9.65 7.10 -1.33
CA ASP A 72 -9.22 6.81 -2.70
C ASP A 72 -7.73 6.46 -2.75
N ALA A 73 -6.90 7.19 -1.99
CA ALA A 73 -5.48 6.88 -1.84
C ALA A 73 -5.26 5.47 -1.29
N TYR A 74 -6.01 5.11 -0.24
CA TYR A 74 -5.97 3.77 0.35
C TYR A 74 -6.44 2.69 -0.64
N ALA A 75 -7.59 2.87 -1.29
CA ALA A 75 -8.13 1.92 -2.24
C ALA A 75 -7.16 1.66 -3.40
N ASN A 76 -6.59 2.72 -3.99
CA ASN A 76 -5.62 2.59 -5.07
C ASN A 76 -4.35 1.86 -4.60
N TYR A 77 -3.84 2.21 -3.41
CA TYR A 77 -2.68 1.52 -2.84
C TYR A 77 -2.94 0.02 -2.64
N MET A 78 -4.10 -0.34 -2.09
CA MET A 78 -4.45 -1.73 -1.85
C MET A 78 -4.64 -2.52 -3.15
N ASN A 79 -5.16 -1.89 -4.21
CA ASN A 79 -5.24 -2.50 -5.55
C ASN A 79 -3.85 -2.76 -6.12
N ALA A 80 -2.97 -1.76 -6.11
CA ALA A 80 -1.58 -1.91 -6.57
C ALA A 80 -0.80 -2.97 -5.77
N LEU A 81 -1.03 -3.03 -4.46
CA LEU A 81 -0.40 -4.03 -3.59
C LEU A 81 -0.94 -5.44 -3.85
N THR A 82 -2.22 -5.56 -4.18
CA THR A 82 -2.85 -6.83 -4.59
C THR A 82 -2.27 -7.32 -5.90
N ASP A 83 -2.11 -6.45 -6.89
CA ASP A 83 -1.43 -6.78 -8.16
C ASP A 83 0.00 -7.30 -7.91
N LEU A 84 0.80 -6.57 -7.13
CA LEU A 84 2.16 -6.99 -6.77
C LEU A 84 2.17 -8.37 -6.09
N ARG A 85 1.22 -8.64 -5.21
CA ARG A 85 1.07 -9.95 -4.58
C ARG A 85 0.76 -11.04 -5.61
N GLN A 86 -0.15 -10.80 -6.56
CA GLN A 86 -0.50 -11.78 -7.59
C GLN A 86 0.70 -12.08 -8.50
N ARG A 87 1.46 -11.06 -8.89
CA ARG A 87 2.71 -11.22 -9.63
C ARG A 87 3.72 -12.07 -8.85
N ALA A 88 3.87 -11.84 -7.55
CA ALA A 88 4.76 -12.63 -6.70
C ALA A 88 4.33 -14.10 -6.54
N LEU A 89 3.02 -14.37 -6.41
CA LEU A 89 2.50 -15.73 -6.34
C LEU A 89 2.71 -16.48 -7.67
N THR A 90 2.46 -15.80 -8.79
CA THR A 90 2.67 -16.33 -10.13
C THR A 90 4.14 -16.68 -10.38
N ALA A 91 5.06 -15.79 -10.00
CA ALA A 91 6.50 -16.03 -10.10
C ALA A 91 6.96 -17.22 -9.21
N SER A 92 6.34 -17.40 -8.04
CA SER A 92 6.62 -18.51 -7.12
C SER A 92 6.01 -19.86 -7.55
N GLY A 93 5.38 -19.93 -8.74
CA GLY A 93 4.72 -21.15 -9.23
C GLY A 93 3.39 -21.49 -8.54
N HIS A 94 2.90 -20.64 -7.63
CA HIS A 94 1.56 -20.74 -7.05
C HIS A 94 0.56 -20.09 -8.01
N ARG A 95 -0.03 -20.89 -8.91
CA ARG A 95 -1.19 -20.43 -9.69
C ARG A 95 -2.36 -20.23 -8.73
N VAL A 96 -2.81 -18.98 -8.59
CA VAL A 96 -4.09 -18.70 -7.93
C VAL A 96 -5.18 -19.20 -8.87
N SER A 97 -5.92 -20.22 -8.41
CA SER A 97 -7.11 -20.70 -9.10
C SER A 97 -8.13 -19.55 -9.19
N PRO A 98 -8.78 -19.33 -10.34
CA PRO A 98 -9.85 -18.34 -10.42
C PRO A 98 -10.96 -18.79 -9.48
N THR A 99 -11.35 -17.93 -8.54
CA THR A 99 -12.51 -18.14 -7.69
C THR A 99 -13.74 -18.13 -8.58
N THR A 100 -14.37 -19.29 -8.76
CA THR A 100 -15.70 -19.40 -9.36
C THR A 100 -16.70 -18.75 -8.41
N GLU A 101 -17.51 -17.82 -8.93
CA GLU A 101 -18.69 -17.26 -8.24
C GLU A 101 -19.72 -18.33 -7.88
#